data_AF-A0A659UFK6-F1
#
_entry.id   AF-A0A659UFK6-F1
#
_cell.length_a   1.000
_cell.length_b   1.000
_cell.length_c   1.000
_cell.angle_alpha   90.00
_cell.angle_beta   90.00
_cell.angle_gamma   90.00
#
_symmetry.space_group_name_H-M   'P 1'
#
loop_
_entity.id
_entity.type
_entity.pdbx_description
1 polymer ?
#
loop_
_entity_poly.entity_id
_entity_poly.type
_entity_poly.pdbx_seq_one_letter_code
_entity_poly.pdbx_strand_id
1 'polypeptide(L)'
;VARMYVAPGDAVVTSLGAYPTFNFHIAGVGGRLVSVPYENDRESLDGLLAAVVREKAPLVYLSNPDNPMGSWWEADEIIGFIQALPETTMLVLDEA
;
A
#
# COMPACT_ATOMS: atom_id res chain seq x y z
N VAL A 1 3.19 12.70 1.03
CA VAL A 1 3.53 11.54 1.88
C VAL A 1 4.91 10.96 1.56
N ALA A 2 5.17 10.48 0.33
CA ALA A 2 6.45 9.85 -0.06
C ALA A 2 7.72 10.55 0.48
N ARG A 3 7.95 11.83 0.14
CA ARG A 3 9.14 12.58 0.57
C ARG A 3 9.29 12.75 2.10
N MET A 4 8.21 12.65 2.86
CA MET A 4 8.24 12.83 4.32
C MET A 4 8.52 11.51 5.05
N TYR A 5 8.18 10.36 4.46
CA TYR A 5 8.17 9.05 5.13
C TYR A 5 9.12 8.02 4.53
N VAL A 6 9.67 8.27 3.34
CA VAL A 6 10.50 7.30 2.61
C VAL A 6 11.90 7.84 2.45
N ALA A 7 12.87 7.15 3.04
CA ALA A 7 14.29 7.36 2.78
C ALA A 7 14.76 6.49 1.59
N PRO A 8 15.89 6.84 0.94
CA PRO A 8 16.47 6.00 -0.10
C PRO A 8 16.72 4.56 0.39
N GLY A 9 16.20 3.57 -0.33
CA GLY A 9 16.29 2.16 0.00
C GLY A 9 15.13 1.59 0.84
N ASP A 10 14.30 2.45 1.45
CA ASP A 10 13.15 1.99 2.24
C ASP A 10 12.16 1.22 1.37
N ALA A 11 11.61 0.14 1.93
CA ALA A 11 10.59 -0.66 1.27
C ALA A 11 9.23 0.06 1.33
N VAL A 12 8.55 0.16 0.20
CA VAL A 12 7.19 0.71 0.14
C VAL A 12 6.28 -0.33 -0.51
N VAL A 13 5.22 -0.70 0.21
CA VAL A 13 4.31 -1.76 -0.21
C VAL A 13 3.10 -1.17 -0.94
N THR A 14 2.70 -1.79 -2.05
CA THR A 14 1.51 -1.41 -2.83
C THR A 14 1.07 -2.58 -3.73
N SER A 15 -0.08 -2.48 -4.38
CA SER A 15 -0.57 -3.52 -5.29
C SER A 15 0.09 -3.46 -6.68
N LEU A 16 0.29 -4.62 -7.30
CA LEU A 16 0.91 -4.79 -8.61
C LEU A 16 -0.05 -4.29 -9.70
N GLY A 17 0.27 -3.15 -10.31
CA GLY A 17 -0.58 -2.50 -11.31
C GLY A 17 -1.48 -1.40 -10.76
N ALA A 18 -1.36 -1.10 -9.45
CA ALA A 18 -2.07 0.01 -8.82
C ALA A 18 -1.54 1.39 -9.28
N TYR A 19 -2.20 2.44 -8.79
CA TYR A 19 -2.08 3.83 -9.20
C TYR A 19 -0.64 4.28 -9.55
N PRO A 20 -0.33 4.50 -10.85
CA PRO A 20 1.06 4.66 -11.32
C PRO A 20 1.74 5.94 -10.81
N THR A 21 0.98 6.97 -10.45
CA THR A 21 1.52 8.23 -9.90
C THR A 21 2.17 8.00 -8.54
N PHE A 22 1.63 7.10 -7.72
CA PHE A 22 2.25 6.76 -6.43
C PHE A 22 3.62 6.12 -6.66
N ASN A 23 3.70 5.13 -7.56
CA ASN A 23 4.95 4.45 -7.91
C ASN A 23 6.02 5.42 -8.43
N PHE A 24 5.61 6.39 -9.25
CA PHE A 24 6.50 7.45 -9.74
C PHE A 24 7.13 8.26 -8.59
N HIS A 25 6.32 8.64 -7.59
CA HIS A 25 6.83 9.40 -6.45
C HIS A 25 7.76 8.59 -5.54
N ILE A 26 7.49 7.30 -5.32
CA ILE A 26 8.36 6.43 -4.54
C ILE A 26 9.72 6.25 -5.21
N ALA A 27 9.73 5.96 -6.51
CA ALA A 27 10.97 5.85 -7.27
C ALA A 27 11.75 7.18 -7.28
N GLY A 28 11.06 8.32 -7.40
CA GLY A 28 11.67 9.65 -7.40
C GLY A 28 12.38 10.03 -6.09
N VAL A 29 12.04 9.40 -4.96
CA VAL A 29 12.73 9.58 -3.66
C VAL A 29 13.71 8.45 -3.34
N GLY A 30 13.91 7.50 -4.26
CA GLY A 30 14.83 6.37 -4.08
C GLY A 30 14.27 5.21 -3.25
N GLY A 31 12.96 5.16 -3.03
CA GLY A 31 12.31 4.04 -2.34
C GLY A 31 12.28 2.77 -3.20
N ARG A 32 12.26 1.61 -2.56
CA ARG A 32 12.12 0.30 -3.21
C ARG A 32 10.67 -0.16 -3.14
N LEU A 33 10.02 -0.22 -4.30
CA LEU A 33 8.66 -0.74 -4.40
C LEU A 33 8.63 -2.26 -4.15
N VAL A 34 7.65 -2.69 -3.36
CA VAL A 34 7.30 -4.08 -3.10
C VAL A 34 5.85 -4.26 -3.52
N SER A 35 5.65 -4.89 -4.68
CA SER A 35 4.34 -5.07 -5.27
C SER A 35 3.67 -6.38 -4.83
N VAL A 36 2.38 -6.30 -4.53
CA VAL A 36 1.54 -7.43 -4.13
C VAL A 36 0.50 -7.68 -5.23
N PRO A 37 0.38 -8.91 -5.78
CA PRO A 37 -0.66 -9.20 -6.77
C PRO A 37 -2.07 -8.94 -6.23
N TYR A 38 -2.96 -8.50 -7.11
CA TYR A 38 -4.39 -8.43 -6.83
C TYR A 38 -4.96 -9.84 -6.57
N GLU A 39 -6.05 -9.89 -5.83
CA GLU A 39 -6.82 -11.11 -5.53
C GLU A 39 -8.29 -10.89 -5.88
N ASN A 40 -8.81 -11.65 -6.85
CA ASN A 40 -10.19 -11.51 -7.34
C ASN A 40 -10.57 -10.05 -7.68
N ASP A 41 -9.71 -9.40 -8.46
CA ASP A 41 -9.84 -8.00 -8.89
C ASP A 41 -9.82 -6.96 -7.74
N ARG A 42 -9.40 -7.34 -6.53
CA ARG A 42 -9.21 -6.45 -5.37
C ARG A 42 -7.75 -6.36 -4.96
N GLU A 43 -7.37 -5.22 -4.39
CA GLU A 43 -6.11 -5.12 -3.66
C GLU A 43 -6.12 -6.13 -2.49
N SER A 44 -5.11 -7.00 -2.37
CA SER A 44 -5.09 -8.07 -1.36
C SER A 44 -4.66 -7.52 0.01
N LEU A 45 -5.61 -7.30 0.94
CA LEU A 45 -5.31 -6.78 2.29
C LEU A 45 -4.31 -7.67 3.04
N ASP A 46 -4.51 -8.99 2.99
CA ASP A 46 -3.62 -9.96 3.63
C ASP A 46 -2.23 -9.98 2.97
N GLY A 47 -2.18 -9.91 1.64
CA GLY A 47 -0.92 -9.84 0.90
C GLY A 47 -0.13 -8.57 1.21
N LEU A 48 -0.81 -7.42 1.28
CA LEU A 48 -0.22 -6.13 1.66
C LEU A 48 0.32 -6.18 3.09
N LEU A 49 -0.47 -6.68 4.05
CA LEU A 49 -0.05 -6.81 5.44
C LEU A 49 1.17 -7.74 5.57
N ALA A 50 1.15 -8.90 4.91
CA ALA A 50 2.27 -9.85 4.93
C ALA A 50 3.54 -9.24 4.34
N ALA A 51 3.42 -8.45 3.27
CA ALA A 51 4.55 -7.73 2.68
C ALA A 51 5.07 -6.64 3.62
N VAL A 52 4.20 -5.86 4.26
CA VAL A 52 4.59 -4.85 5.26
C VAL A 52 5.41 -5.48 6.38
N VAL A 53 4.92 -6.58 6.97
CA VAL A 53 5.59 -7.27 8.07
C VAL A 53 6.94 -7.83 7.64
N ARG A 54 7.00 -8.48 6.47
CA ARG A 54 8.23 -9.07 5.93
C ARG A 54 9.32 -8.03 5.70
N GLU A 55 8.95 -6.90 5.12
CA GLU A 55 9.90 -5.86 4.70
C GLU A 55 10.15 -4.81 5.79
N LYS A 56 9.37 -4.85 6.88
CA LYS A 56 9.30 -3.77 7.89
C LYS A 56 9.06 -2.42 7.23
N ALA A 57 8.16 -2.40 6.25
CA ALA A 57 7.93 -1.24 5.40
C ALA A 57 7.36 -0.06 6.22
N PRO A 58 7.96 1.14 6.16
CA PRO A 58 7.41 2.32 6.83
C PRO A 58 6.16 2.88 6.15
N LEU A 59 5.84 2.44 4.93
CA LEU A 59 4.74 2.96 4.13
C LEU A 59 4.04 1.85 3.33
N VAL A 60 2.71 1.84 3.37
CA VAL A 60 1.85 1.03 2.52
C VAL A 60 0.76 1.88 1.89
N TYR A 61 0.42 1.61 0.63
CA TYR A 61 -0.67 2.25 -0.11
C TYR A 61 -1.80 1.26 -0.36
N LEU A 62 -3.03 1.75 -0.20
CA LEU A 62 -4.27 1.05 -0.51
C LEU A 62 -5.27 2.08 -1.07
N SER A 63 -5.89 1.79 -2.20
CA SER A 63 -7.01 2.56 -2.74
C SER A 63 -8.33 1.86 -2.47
N ASN A 64 -9.33 2.61 -2.00
CA ASN A 64 -10.66 2.06 -1.72
C ASN A 64 -11.75 3.14 -1.93
N PRO A 65 -12.54 3.08 -3.02
CA PRO A 65 -12.51 2.08 -4.09
C PRO A 65 -11.20 2.07 -4.90
N ASP A 66 -10.85 0.90 -5.43
CA ASP A 66 -9.63 0.67 -6.21
C ASP A 66 -9.66 1.34 -7.59
N ASN A 67 -8.49 1.80 -8.03
CA ASN A 67 -8.21 2.16 -9.42
C ASN A 67 -7.05 1.30 -9.94
N PRO A 68 -7.25 0.48 -10.99
CA PRO A 68 -8.24 0.65 -12.06
C PRO A 68 -9.45 -0.30 -12.05
N MET A 69 -9.54 -1.22 -11.11
CA MET A 69 -10.55 -2.28 -11.15
C MET A 69 -11.93 -1.82 -10.68
N GLY A 70 -12.01 -0.73 -9.90
CA GLY A 70 -13.26 -0.19 -9.37
C GLY A 70 -13.88 -1.05 -8.27
N SER A 71 -13.15 -2.03 -7.77
CA SER A 71 -13.56 -2.89 -6.66
C SER A 71 -13.36 -2.17 -5.32
N TRP A 72 -13.91 -2.72 -4.23
CA TRP A 72 -13.74 -2.15 -2.89
C TRP A 72 -13.83 -3.24 -1.83
N TRP A 73 -13.37 -2.88 -0.63
CA TRP A 73 -13.56 -3.58 0.62
C TRP A 73 -14.54 -2.81 1.51
N GLU A 74 -15.27 -3.53 2.36
CA GLU A 74 -16.18 -2.93 3.32
C GLU A 74 -15.39 -2.25 4.47
N ALA A 75 -16.05 -1.32 5.15
CA ALA A 75 -15.38 -0.47 6.15
C ALA A 75 -14.78 -1.28 7.32
N ASP A 76 -15.43 -2.35 7.75
CA ASP A 76 -14.93 -3.24 8.81
C ASP A 76 -13.68 -4.00 8.39
N GLU A 77 -13.58 -4.42 7.13
CA GLU A 77 -12.38 -5.06 6.55
C GLU A 77 -11.20 -4.08 6.52
N ILE A 78 -11.44 -2.82 6.10
CA ILE A 78 -10.43 -1.76 6.12
C ILE A 78 -9.99 -1.44 7.56
N ILE A 79 -10.92 -1.34 8.50
CA ILE A 79 -10.59 -1.10 9.92
C ILE A 79 -9.75 -2.25 10.48
N GLY A 80 -10.10 -3.50 10.15
CA GLY A 80 -9.34 -4.68 10.55
C GLY A 80 -7.90 -4.63 10.02
N PHE A 81 -7.72 -4.25 8.75
CA PHE A 81 -6.41 -4.06 8.16
C PHE A 81 -5.61 -2.94 8.85
N ILE A 82 -6.22 -1.78 9.13
CA ILE A 82 -5.58 -0.68 9.86
C ILE A 82 -5.09 -1.13 11.24
N GLN A 83 -5.92 -1.87 11.98
CA GLN A 83 -5.58 -2.35 13.31
C GLN A 83 -4.47 -3.42 13.31
N ALA A 84 -4.32 -4.17 12.21
CA ALA A 84 -3.31 -5.20 12.08
C ALA A 84 -1.94 -4.66 11.65
N LEU A 85 -1.88 -3.46 11.07
CA LEU A 85 -0.62 -2.84 10.67
C LEU A 85 0.26 -2.51 11.90
N PRO A 86 1.60 -2.68 11.78
CA PRO A 86 2.51 -2.17 12.80
C PRO A 86 2.32 -0.66 13.01
N GLU A 87 2.36 -0.18 14.25
CA GLU A 87 2.26 1.27 14.55
C GLU A 87 3.37 2.12 13.87
N THR A 88 4.45 1.46 13.46
CA THR A 88 5.57 2.08 12.73
C THR A 88 5.33 2.21 11.22
N THR A 89 4.22 1.69 10.70
CA THR A 89 3.88 1.72 9.28
C THR A 89 2.77 2.75 9.03
N MET A 90 3.05 3.72 8.17
CA MET A 90 2.05 4.66 7.68
C MET A 90 1.20 4.00 6.59
N LEU A 91 -0.12 4.02 6.76
CA LEU A 91 -1.07 3.71 5.70
C LEU A 91 -1.45 4.98 4.95
N VAL A 92 -1.38 4.94 3.62
CA VAL A 92 -2.09 5.86 2.74
C VAL A 92 -3.33 5.15 2.23
N LEU A 93 -4.48 5.52 2.80
CA LEU A 93 -5.80 5.14 2.29
C LEU A 93 -6.27 6.22 1.30
N ASP A 94 -6.39 5.86 0.04
CA ASP A 94 -6.81 6.75 -1.04
C ASP A 94 -8.31 6.58 -1.34
N GLU A 95 -9.09 7.62 -1.07
CA GLU A 95 -10.56 7.67 -1.21
C GLU A 95 -10.96 8.76 -2.24
N ALA A 96 -10.44 8.64 -3.47
CA ALA A 96 -10.60 9.62 -4.55
C ALA A 96 -11.91 9.48 -5.36
#